data_AF-A0AAE7A9Z9-F1
#
_entry.id   AF-A0AAE7A9Z9-F1
#
_cell.length_a   1.000
_cell.length_b   1.000
_cell.length_c   1.000
_cell.angle_alpha   90.00
_cell.angle_beta   90.00
_cell.angle_gamma   90.00
#
_symmetry.space_group_name_H-M   'P 1'
#
loop_
_entity.id
_entity.type
_entity.pdbx_description
1 polymer ?
#
loop_
_entity_poly.entity_id
_entity_poly.type
_entity_poly.pdbx_seq_one_letter_code
_entity_poly.pdbx_strand_id
1 'polypeptide(L)'
;MKNFVIFLLLSFANGCCANANEKILLAPELPKVMLGAISERNATSVNKVKIESGGALKWGSEYLVSISIKGEQKSCSVYKYTGNILFSLFNGVPCEFKGPADVNESRNTSMPDILYKIKLYLPNRGAMTDEMIALYFDEQKATYCLSDSLSDWYQNSDKKYPPDLSDGQCGYGPGE
;
A
#
# COMPACT_ATOMS: atom_id res chain seq x y z
N MET A 1 -26.87 43.31 -31.22
CA MET A 1 -25.48 43.26 -30.73
C MET A 1 -25.45 42.52 -29.39
N LYS A 2 -24.65 41.46 -29.32
CA LYS A 2 -24.14 40.70 -28.16
C LYS A 2 -25.12 40.01 -27.20
N ASN A 3 -25.21 38.68 -27.39
CA ASN A 3 -25.59 37.68 -26.41
C ASN A 3 -24.70 37.76 -25.15
N PHE A 4 -25.28 37.57 -23.97
CA PHE A 4 -24.54 37.22 -22.75
C PHE A 4 -25.11 35.91 -22.20
N VAL A 5 -24.40 34.81 -22.47
CA VAL A 5 -24.66 33.51 -21.84
C VAL A 5 -23.80 33.47 -20.58
N ILE A 6 -24.43 33.43 -19.42
CA ILE A 6 -23.75 33.26 -18.13
C ILE A 6 -23.52 31.76 -17.94
N PHE A 7 -22.29 31.30 -18.17
CA PHE A 7 -21.85 29.97 -17.76
C PHE A 7 -21.49 30.02 -16.27
N LEU A 8 -22.38 29.49 -15.42
CA LEU A 8 -22.01 29.12 -14.05
C LEU A 8 -21.18 27.83 -14.10
N LEU A 9 -19.87 27.97 -13.97
CA LEU A 9 -18.98 26.84 -13.67
C LEU A 9 -19.15 26.48 -12.18
N LEU A 10 -19.87 25.39 -11.93
CA LEU A 10 -19.90 24.73 -10.62
C LEU A 10 -18.54 24.07 -10.38
N SER A 11 -17.66 24.76 -9.66
CA SER A 11 -16.42 24.19 -9.14
C SER A 11 -16.76 23.28 -7.95
N PHE A 12 -16.96 21.98 -8.21
CA PHE A 12 -16.88 20.97 -7.15
C PHE A 12 -15.41 20.75 -6.80
N ALA A 13 -14.86 21.62 -5.95
CA ALA A 13 -13.59 21.38 -5.28
C ALA A 13 -13.84 20.51 -4.03
N ASN A 14 -14.17 19.22 -4.22
CA ASN A 14 -13.92 18.22 -3.18
C ASN A 14 -12.47 17.75 -3.33
N GLY A 15 -11.54 18.67 -3.06
CA GLY A 15 -10.15 18.33 -2.81
C GLY A 15 -10.09 17.65 -1.45
N CYS A 16 -10.14 16.33 -1.43
CA CYS A 16 -9.73 15.57 -0.25
C CYS A 16 -8.20 15.65 -0.19
N CYS A 17 -7.68 16.78 0.28
CA CYS A 17 -6.27 16.88 0.63
C CYS A 17 -6.10 16.04 1.90
N ALA A 18 -5.60 14.80 1.77
CA ALA A 18 -4.99 14.16 2.92
C ALA A 18 -3.82 15.05 3.34
N ASN A 19 -3.84 15.50 4.59
CA ASN A 19 -2.80 16.39 5.06
C ASN A 19 -1.54 15.56 5.23
N ALA A 20 -0.46 15.94 4.56
CA ALA A 20 0.85 15.29 4.68
C ALA A 20 1.53 15.47 6.07
N ASN A 21 0.74 15.83 7.09
CA ASN A 21 1.10 15.92 8.51
C ASN A 21 0.31 14.91 9.37
N GLU A 22 -0.41 13.98 8.75
CA GLU A 22 -1.20 12.99 9.48
C GLU A 22 -0.29 11.95 10.14
N LYS A 23 -0.45 11.80 11.45
CA LYS A 23 0.29 10.80 12.21
C LYS A 23 -0.16 9.40 11.83
N ILE A 24 0.80 8.54 11.52
CA ILE A 24 0.54 7.10 11.33
C ILE A 24 0.26 6.45 12.68
N LEU A 25 -0.91 5.82 12.78
CA LEU A 25 -1.28 4.97 13.90
C LEU A 25 -0.85 3.53 13.59
N LEU A 26 0.01 2.98 14.44
CA LEU A 26 0.45 1.59 14.37
C LEU A 26 -0.57 0.68 15.06
N ALA A 27 -0.79 -0.50 14.49
CA ALA A 27 -1.71 -1.52 15.01
C ALA A 27 -3.11 -0.97 15.37
N PRO A 28 -3.78 -0.23 14.46
CA PRO A 28 -5.14 0.23 14.67
C PRO A 28 -6.10 -0.96 14.76
N GLU A 29 -7.24 -0.77 15.41
CA GLU A 29 -8.35 -1.68 15.24
C GLU A 29 -8.85 -1.63 13.79
N LEU A 30 -8.92 -2.80 13.14
CA LEU A 30 -9.36 -2.89 11.75
C LEU A 30 -10.90 -2.94 11.66
N PRO A 31 -11.51 -2.21 10.71
CA PRO A 31 -12.93 -2.34 10.44
C PRO A 31 -13.30 -3.78 10.08
N LYS A 32 -14.36 -4.34 10.69
CA LYS A 32 -14.82 -5.71 10.38
C LYS A 32 -15.12 -5.91 8.89
N VAL A 33 -15.64 -4.86 8.24
CA VAL A 33 -15.95 -4.86 6.79
C VAL A 33 -14.68 -5.06 5.95
N MET A 34 -13.54 -4.50 6.38
CA MET A 34 -12.26 -4.67 5.70
C MET A 34 -11.78 -6.13 5.76
N LEU A 35 -11.89 -6.79 6.91
CA LEU A 35 -11.56 -8.22 7.03
C LEU A 35 -12.46 -9.10 6.16
N GLY A 36 -13.75 -8.76 6.07
CA GLY A 36 -14.69 -9.41 5.15
C GLY A 36 -14.25 -9.27 3.69
N ALA A 37 -13.93 -8.03 3.26
CA ALA A 37 -13.47 -7.77 1.89
C ALA A 37 -12.16 -8.49 1.55
N ILE A 38 -11.22 -8.57 2.49
CA ILE A 38 -9.97 -9.32 2.32
C ILE A 38 -10.25 -10.82 2.15
N SER A 39 -11.13 -11.36 3.01
CA SER A 39 -11.54 -12.77 2.93
C SER A 39 -12.14 -13.11 1.57
N GLU A 40 -13.06 -12.27 1.09
CA GLU A 40 -13.73 -12.40 -0.20
C GLU A 40 -12.73 -12.31 -1.36
N ARG A 41 -11.87 -11.28 -1.38
CA ARG A 41 -10.88 -11.07 -2.44
C ARG A 41 -9.90 -12.24 -2.60
N ASN A 42 -9.60 -12.92 -1.50
CA ASN A 42 -8.67 -14.05 -1.49
C ASN A 42 -9.37 -15.41 -1.56
N ALA A 43 -10.70 -15.46 -1.79
CA ALA A 43 -11.51 -16.68 -1.79
C ALA A 43 -11.22 -17.59 -0.57
N THR A 44 -11.03 -16.98 0.60
CA THR A 44 -10.67 -17.65 1.85
C THR A 44 -11.65 -17.29 2.96
N SER A 45 -11.48 -17.88 4.14
CA SER A 45 -12.25 -17.56 5.34
C SER A 45 -11.46 -16.59 6.24
N VAL A 46 -12.15 -15.69 6.94
CA VAL A 46 -11.53 -14.65 7.79
C VAL A 46 -10.54 -15.23 8.80
N ASN A 47 -10.83 -16.41 9.36
CA ASN A 47 -9.95 -17.09 10.32
C ASN A 47 -8.63 -17.60 9.72
N LYS A 48 -8.50 -17.70 8.39
CA LYS A 48 -7.25 -18.04 7.70
C LYS A 48 -6.42 -16.81 7.35
N VAL A 49 -7.02 -15.61 7.41
CA VAL A 49 -6.32 -14.35 7.22
C VAL A 49 -5.56 -14.03 8.50
N LYS A 50 -4.23 -14.05 8.41
CA LYS A 50 -3.36 -13.60 9.48
C LYS A 50 -2.89 -12.19 9.14
N ILE A 51 -3.23 -11.21 9.96
CA ILE A 51 -2.60 -9.88 9.90
C ILE A 51 -1.19 -10.02 10.46
N GLU A 52 -0.19 -9.49 9.76
CA GLU A 52 1.18 -9.55 10.27
C GLU A 52 1.41 -8.58 11.43
N SER A 53 2.39 -8.89 12.28
CA SER A 53 2.76 -8.01 13.40
C SER A 53 3.18 -6.64 12.88
N GLY A 54 2.65 -5.55 13.45
CA GLY A 54 2.87 -4.20 12.90
C GLY A 54 2.38 -4.02 11.46
N GLY A 55 1.64 -5.00 10.93
CA GLY A 55 1.18 -5.04 9.55
C GLY A 55 -0.05 -4.18 9.30
N ALA A 56 -0.73 -3.74 10.35
CA ALA A 56 -1.83 -2.79 10.26
C ALA A 56 -1.34 -1.38 10.61
N LEU A 57 -1.62 -0.44 9.72
CA LEU A 57 -1.30 0.98 9.85
C LEU A 57 -2.54 1.79 9.47
N LYS A 58 -2.73 2.95 10.07
CA LYS A 58 -3.78 3.90 9.69
C LYS A 58 -3.21 5.30 9.55
N TRP A 59 -3.59 6.01 8.50
CA TRP A 59 -3.37 7.44 8.33
C TRP A 59 -4.68 8.06 7.82
N GLY A 60 -5.09 9.18 8.38
CA GLY A 60 -6.38 9.78 8.07
C GLY A 60 -7.54 8.78 8.18
N SER A 61 -8.25 8.60 7.07
CA SER A 61 -9.33 7.62 6.90
C SER A 61 -8.89 6.30 6.26
N GLU A 62 -7.62 6.15 5.90
CA GLU A 62 -7.11 5.00 5.17
C GLU A 62 -6.38 4.02 6.07
N TYR A 63 -6.44 2.75 5.69
CA TYR A 63 -5.73 1.66 6.36
C TYR A 63 -4.79 0.98 5.38
N LEU A 64 -3.57 0.70 5.81
CA LEU A 64 -2.70 -0.29 5.18
C LEU A 64 -2.75 -1.55 6.03
N VAL A 65 -2.88 -2.70 5.39
CA VAL A 65 -2.76 -3.99 6.05
C VAL A 65 -1.88 -4.94 5.26
N SER A 66 -0.88 -5.51 5.90
CA SER A 66 -0.19 -6.69 5.40
C SER A 66 -0.76 -7.94 6.04
N ILE A 67 -1.03 -8.92 5.18
CA ILE A 67 -1.60 -10.20 5.59
C ILE A 67 -0.81 -11.37 5.03
N SER A 68 -0.89 -12.50 5.71
CA SER A 68 -0.53 -13.80 5.17
C SER A 68 -1.75 -14.74 5.21
N ILE A 69 -1.88 -15.60 4.20
CA ILE A 69 -2.89 -16.66 4.20
C ILE A 69 -2.17 -18.00 4.27
N LYS A 70 -2.57 -18.82 5.25
CA LYS A 70 -2.05 -20.18 5.40
C LYS A 70 -2.74 -21.10 4.40
N GLY A 71 -1.95 -21.76 3.55
CA GLY A 71 -2.37 -22.75 2.55
C GLY A 71 -1.20 -23.65 2.15
N GLU A 72 -1.35 -24.47 1.10
CA GLU A 72 -0.26 -25.32 0.56
C GLU A 72 0.96 -24.48 0.13
N GLN A 73 0.69 -23.30 -0.42
CA GLN A 73 1.69 -22.25 -0.63
C GLN A 73 1.32 -21.05 0.23
N LYS A 74 2.27 -20.55 1.03
CA LYS A 74 2.08 -19.32 1.80
C LYS A 74 1.91 -18.14 0.83
N SER A 75 0.84 -17.37 0.96
CA SER A 75 0.67 -16.12 0.23
C SER A 75 0.78 -14.92 1.17
N CYS A 76 1.18 -13.79 0.61
CA CYS A 76 1.29 -12.53 1.31
C CYS A 76 0.74 -11.44 0.42
N SER A 77 0.00 -10.52 1.04
CA SER A 77 -0.57 -9.37 0.36
C SER A 77 -0.41 -8.13 1.20
N VAL A 78 -0.32 -6.98 0.54
CA VAL A 78 -0.47 -5.67 1.16
C VAL A 78 -1.68 -5.00 0.53
N TYR A 79 -2.66 -4.66 1.36
CA TYR A 79 -3.88 -3.99 0.95
C TYR A 79 -3.94 -2.58 1.52
N LYS A 80 -4.59 -1.71 0.76
CA LYS A 80 -5.06 -0.41 1.18
C LYS A 80 -6.58 -0.43 1.27
N TYR A 81 -7.15 0.10 2.34
CA TYR A 81 -8.59 0.21 2.51
C TYR A 81 -8.99 1.67 2.77
N THR A 82 -9.81 2.22 1.89
CA THR A 82 -10.26 3.61 1.93
C THR A 82 -11.63 3.74 1.28
N GLY A 83 -12.49 4.61 1.78
CA GLY A 83 -13.83 4.83 1.21
C GLY A 83 -14.69 3.55 1.07
N ASN A 84 -14.51 2.59 1.98
CA ASN A 84 -15.10 1.24 1.93
C ASN A 84 -14.63 0.33 0.78
N ILE A 85 -13.57 0.69 0.07
CA ILE A 85 -13.01 -0.07 -1.05
C ILE A 85 -11.64 -0.64 -0.64
N LEU A 86 -11.40 -1.90 -1.00
CA LEU A 86 -10.14 -2.59 -0.79
C LEU A 86 -9.32 -2.57 -2.09
N PHE A 87 -8.16 -1.92 -2.05
CA PHE A 87 -7.19 -1.88 -3.14
C PHE A 87 -6.02 -2.81 -2.83
N SER A 88 -5.58 -3.56 -3.83
CA SER A 88 -4.39 -4.41 -3.71
C SER A 88 -3.15 -3.63 -4.12
N LEU A 89 -2.18 -3.50 -3.22
CA LEU A 89 -0.88 -2.90 -3.54
C LEU A 89 0.15 -3.96 -3.93
N PHE A 90 0.18 -5.07 -3.20
CA PHE A 90 1.12 -6.16 -3.44
C PHE A 90 0.43 -7.51 -3.25
N ASN A 91 0.76 -8.49 -4.10
CA ASN A 91 0.43 -9.91 -3.92
C ASN A 91 1.63 -10.76 -4.32
N GLY A 92 1.99 -11.72 -3.47
CA GLY A 92 3.06 -12.67 -3.74
C GLY A 92 2.68 -14.09 -3.35
N VAL A 93 3.10 -15.06 -4.16
CA VAL A 93 2.95 -16.50 -3.89
C VAL A 93 4.08 -17.27 -4.60
N PRO A 94 4.75 -18.21 -3.93
CA PRO A 94 4.92 -18.33 -2.49
C PRO A 94 5.67 -17.13 -1.88
N CYS A 95 5.33 -16.73 -0.65
CA CYS A 95 6.12 -15.74 0.09
C CYS A 95 5.99 -15.83 1.61
N GLU A 96 6.83 -15.06 2.33
CA GLU A 96 6.80 -14.92 3.77
C GLU A 96 7.34 -13.55 4.22
N PHE A 97 6.57 -12.80 5.00
CA PHE A 97 7.08 -11.57 5.65
C PHE A 97 8.16 -11.89 6.69
N LYS A 98 9.24 -11.12 6.68
CA LYS A 98 10.39 -11.24 7.60
C LYS A 98 10.31 -10.22 8.75
N GLY A 99 9.19 -10.24 9.47
CA GLY A 99 8.96 -9.36 10.61
C GLY A 99 7.95 -8.24 10.32
N PRO A 100 7.87 -7.24 11.23
CA PRO A 100 6.90 -6.16 11.10
C PRO A 100 7.28 -5.17 10.00
N ALA A 101 6.30 -4.35 9.60
CA ALA A 101 6.54 -3.19 8.76
C ALA A 101 7.49 -2.20 9.48
N ASP A 102 8.39 -1.59 8.72
CA ASP A 102 9.24 -0.49 9.18
C ASP A 102 8.70 0.84 8.64
N VAL A 103 8.57 1.84 9.52
CA VAL A 103 8.16 3.20 9.16
C VAL A 103 9.43 4.03 9.04
N ASN A 104 9.81 4.37 7.82
CA ASN A 104 11.13 4.87 7.50
C ASN A 104 11.10 6.33 7.04
N GLU A 105 11.86 7.18 7.74
CA GLU A 105 11.91 8.63 7.48
C GLU A 105 13.18 9.06 6.70
N SER A 106 14.01 8.12 6.24
CA SER A 106 15.34 8.44 5.68
C SER A 106 15.33 9.31 4.42
N ARG A 107 14.22 9.33 3.67
CA ARG A 107 14.07 10.19 2.48
C ARG A 107 13.69 11.64 2.80
N ASN A 108 13.40 11.96 4.07
CA ASN A 108 13.02 13.29 4.52
C ASN A 108 11.88 13.90 3.70
N THR A 109 10.86 13.09 3.42
CA THR A 109 9.60 13.48 2.77
C THR A 109 8.56 13.87 3.81
N SER A 110 7.43 14.42 3.35
CA SER A 110 6.33 14.83 4.25
C SER A 110 5.73 13.69 5.06
N MET A 111 5.60 12.52 4.43
CA MET A 111 5.17 11.27 5.07
C MET A 111 6.28 10.23 4.96
N PRO A 112 6.43 9.34 5.96
CA PRO A 112 7.44 8.29 5.93
C PRO A 112 7.08 7.20 4.92
N ASP A 113 8.10 6.51 4.43
CA ASP A 113 7.92 5.31 3.62
C ASP A 113 7.59 4.10 4.52
N ILE A 114 6.79 3.16 4.00
CA ILE A 114 6.47 1.91 4.69
C ILE A 114 7.19 0.77 4.01
N LEU A 115 8.04 0.07 4.76
CA LEU A 115 8.91 -0.98 4.23
C LEU A 115 8.52 -2.34 4.80
N TYR A 116 8.40 -3.34 3.94
CA TYR A 116 8.23 -4.74 4.33
C TYR A 116 9.37 -5.57 3.79
N LYS A 117 10.10 -6.22 4.69
CA LYS A 117 11.06 -7.26 4.32
C LYS A 117 10.28 -8.54 4.02
N ILE A 118 10.49 -9.13 2.85
CA ILE A 118 9.75 -10.31 2.42
C ILE A 118 10.71 -11.33 1.81
N LYS A 119 10.41 -12.61 2.00
CA LYS A 119 10.99 -13.69 1.22
C LYS A 119 9.98 -14.05 0.13
N LEU A 120 10.31 -13.87 -1.13
CA LEU A 120 9.38 -14.04 -2.27
C LEU A 120 9.94 -15.06 -3.25
N TYR A 121 9.10 -15.95 -3.76
CA TYR A 121 9.47 -16.80 -4.87
C TYR A 121 9.52 -16.00 -6.17
N LEU A 122 10.66 -16.01 -6.85
CA LEU A 122 10.85 -15.38 -8.15
C LEU A 122 10.96 -16.47 -9.24
N PRO A 123 9.96 -16.64 -10.12
CA PRO A 123 9.95 -17.70 -11.13
C PRO A 123 11.14 -17.65 -12.08
N ASN A 124 11.58 -16.45 -12.47
CA ASN A 124 12.76 -16.24 -13.32
C ASN A 124 14.08 -16.71 -12.68
N ARG A 125 14.13 -16.84 -11.36
CA ARG A 125 15.28 -17.37 -10.59
C ARG A 125 15.06 -18.79 -10.09
N GLY A 126 13.83 -19.31 -10.18
CA GLY A 126 13.46 -20.62 -9.66
C GLY A 126 13.66 -20.77 -8.15
N ALA A 127 13.71 -19.66 -7.40
CA ALA A 127 14.12 -19.66 -6.00
C ALA A 127 13.37 -18.62 -5.15
N MET A 128 13.35 -18.86 -3.83
CA MET A 128 12.90 -17.88 -2.84
C MET A 128 14.03 -16.87 -2.58
N THR A 129 13.80 -15.61 -2.86
CA THR A 129 14.76 -14.51 -2.66
C THR A 129 14.28 -13.57 -1.56
N ASP A 130 15.23 -12.89 -0.93
CA ASP A 130 14.91 -11.81 0.00
C ASP A 130 14.72 -10.54 -0.81
N GLU A 131 13.56 -9.90 -0.62
CA GLU A 131 13.15 -8.69 -1.33
C GLU A 131 12.65 -7.64 -0.31
N MET A 132 12.54 -6.41 -0.79
CA MET A 132 11.86 -5.33 -0.08
C MET A 132 10.60 -4.95 -0.83
N ILE A 133 9.53 -4.65 -0.10
CA ILE A 133 8.36 -3.94 -0.63
C ILE A 133 8.39 -2.56 0.00
N ALA A 134 8.47 -1.50 -0.82
CA ALA A 134 8.48 -0.13 -0.36
C ALA A 134 7.25 0.63 -0.84
N LEU A 135 6.50 1.19 0.10
CA LEU A 135 5.38 2.09 -0.18
C LEU A 135 5.79 3.51 0.15
N TYR A 136 5.54 4.45 -0.76
CA TYR A 136 5.70 5.88 -0.52
C TYR A 136 4.35 6.58 -0.56
N PHE A 137 4.26 7.73 0.11
CA PHE A 137 3.08 8.58 0.00
C PHE A 137 3.19 9.49 -1.23
N ASP A 138 2.29 9.33 -2.18
CA ASP A 138 2.13 10.22 -3.33
C ASP A 138 1.31 11.44 -2.89
N GLU A 139 1.95 12.60 -2.78
CA GLU A 139 1.30 13.84 -2.34
C GLU A 139 0.23 14.34 -3.32
N GLN A 140 0.40 14.08 -4.62
CA GLN A 140 -0.57 14.54 -5.63
C GLN A 140 -1.86 13.73 -5.55
N LYS A 141 -1.73 12.43 -5.29
CA LYS A 141 -2.86 11.50 -5.14
C LYS A 141 -3.32 11.34 -3.69
N ALA A 142 -2.60 11.91 -2.73
CA ALA A 142 -2.90 11.86 -1.31
C ALA A 142 -3.01 10.41 -0.76
N THR A 143 -2.18 9.48 -1.23
CA THR A 143 -2.26 8.05 -0.88
C THR A 143 -0.89 7.36 -0.90
N TYR A 144 -0.76 6.26 -0.16
CA TYR A 144 0.36 5.34 -0.33
C TYR A 144 0.29 4.55 -1.66
N CYS A 145 1.45 4.40 -2.30
CA CYS A 145 1.65 3.68 -3.56
C CYS A 145 2.91 2.81 -3.47
N LEU A 146 2.89 1.64 -4.13
CA LEU A 146 4.04 0.75 -4.29
C LEU A 146 4.97 1.28 -5.36
N SER A 147 6.29 1.21 -5.16
CA SER A 147 7.29 1.47 -6.20
C SER A 147 8.40 0.42 -6.14
N ASP A 148 8.67 -0.22 -7.28
CA ASP A 148 9.75 -1.21 -7.42
C ASP A 148 11.11 -0.51 -7.39
N SER A 149 11.21 0.66 -8.03
CA SER A 149 12.39 1.51 -8.03
C SER A 149 12.78 1.98 -6.63
N LEU A 150 11.79 2.32 -5.79
CA LEU A 150 12.01 2.62 -4.38
C LEU A 150 12.43 1.36 -3.59
N SER A 151 11.82 0.22 -3.89
CA SER A 151 12.15 -1.05 -3.25
C SER A 151 13.61 -1.42 -3.51
N ASP A 152 14.06 -1.34 -4.76
CA ASP A 152 15.45 -1.53 -5.17
C ASP A 152 16.38 -0.53 -4.49
N TRP A 153 16.00 0.74 -4.42
CA TRP A 153 16.78 1.78 -3.73
C TRP A 153 17.02 1.46 -2.25
N TYR A 154 16.01 0.92 -1.55
CA TYR A 154 16.17 0.50 -0.15
C TYR A 154 17.03 -0.75 0.02
N GLN A 155 17.08 -1.63 -0.98
CA GLN A 155 17.93 -2.82 -0.99
C GLN A 155 19.39 -2.50 -1.36
N ASN A 156 19.61 -1.44 -2.13
CA ASN A 156 20.94 -1.00 -2.54
C ASN A 156 21.70 -0.33 -1.38
N SER A 157 22.97 -0.68 -1.24
CA SER A 157 23.88 -0.08 -0.25
C SER A 157 24.34 1.32 -0.66
N ASP A 158 24.42 1.60 -1.95
CA ASP A 158 24.80 2.90 -2.50
C ASP A 158 23.55 3.70 -2.87
N LYS A 159 23.10 4.54 -1.92
CA LYS A 159 21.89 5.38 -2.04
C LYS A 159 22.20 6.77 -2.60
N LYS A 160 23.17 6.85 -3.51
CA LYS A 160 23.71 8.12 -4.03
C LYS A 160 22.67 8.98 -4.75
N TYR A 161 21.73 8.36 -5.45
CA TYR A 161 20.67 9.05 -6.19
C TYR A 161 19.31 8.76 -5.57
N PRO A 162 18.38 9.73 -5.56
CA PRO A 162 17.01 9.47 -5.15
C PRO A 162 16.35 8.46 -6.10
N PRO A 163 15.40 7.65 -5.60
CA PRO A 163 14.64 6.73 -6.43
C PRO A 163 13.73 7.50 -7.40
N ASP A 164 13.58 7.00 -8.62
CA ASP A 164 12.49 7.41 -9.50
C ASP A 164 11.19 6.78 -9.01
N LEU A 165 10.13 7.57 -8.86
CA LEU A 165 8.82 7.12 -8.36
C LEU A 165 7.76 7.06 -9.48
N SER A 166 8.17 7.24 -10.73
CA SER A 166 7.30 7.21 -11.91
C SER A 166 6.60 5.86 -12.12
N ASP A 167 7.15 4.79 -11.54
CA ASP A 167 6.58 3.43 -11.52
C ASP A 167 5.50 3.21 -10.45
N GLY A 168 5.14 4.26 -9.69
CA GLY A 168 4.25 4.19 -8.54
C GLY A 168 2.84 3.64 -8.85
N GLN A 169 2.47 2.55 -8.18
CA GLN A 169 1.15 1.92 -8.27
C GLN A 169 0.36 2.08 -6.96
N CYS A 170 -0.73 2.85 -7.00
CA CYS A 170 -1.52 3.19 -5.81
C CYS A 170 -2.63 2.19 -5.49
N GLY A 171 -2.57 1.02 -6.13
CA GLY A 171 -3.37 -0.16 -5.88
C GLY A 171 -4.44 -0.42 -6.95
N TYR A 172 -4.78 -1.70 -7.11
CA TYR A 172 -5.79 -2.19 -8.06
C TYR A 172 -7.13 -2.42 -7.35
N GLY A 173 -8.20 -1.89 -7.93
CA GLY A 173 -9.56 -2.01 -7.38
C GLY A 173 -10.10 -3.44 -7.46
N PRO A 174 -11.33 -3.69 -6.99
CA PRO A 174 -12.04 -4.93 -7.31
C PRO A 174 -12.39 -4.98 -8.81
N GLY A 175 -12.06 -6.10 -9.49
CA GLY A 175 -12.44 -6.35 -10.89
C GLY A 175 -11.34 -6.18 -11.94
N GLU A 176 -10.09 -5.94 -11.53
CA GLU A 176 -8.89 -5.85 -12.37
C GLU A 176 -7.95 -7.03 -12.15
#